data_AF-A0A4R2JX05-F1
#
_entry.id   AF-A0A4R2JX05-F1
#
_cell.length_a   1.000
_cell.length_b   1.000
_cell.length_c   1.000
_cell.angle_alpha   90.00
_cell.angle_beta   90.00
_cell.angle_gamma   90.00
#
_symmetry.space_group_name_H-M   'P 1'
#
loop_
_entity.id
_entity.type
_entity.pdbx_description
1 polymer ?
#
loop_
_entity_poly.entity_id
_entity_poly.type
_entity_poly.pdbx_seq_one_letter_code
_entity_poly.pdbx_strand_id
1 'polypeptide(L)'
;MHPPNFVLPHAVAVRPYLGPGPYGDVFGDPVVVRRAFVEDRRRLVRSPDGEEVVSETTVRTRRNERIPLGSKVTVWQGTPHERTATVITVSVLDHPSSWSHLEITLT
;
A
#
# COMPACT_ATOMS: atom_id res chain seq x y z
N MET A 1 10.93 -8.06 14.43
CA MET A 1 11.94 -8.59 13.47
C MET A 1 11.54 -8.18 12.05
N HIS A 2 12.45 -7.90 11.11
CA HIS A 2 12.06 -7.53 9.74
C HIS A 2 11.96 -8.76 8.81
N PRO A 3 11.02 -8.83 7.84
CA PRO A 3 10.97 -9.91 6.85
C PRO A 3 12.29 -10.10 6.07
N PRO A 4 12.67 -11.34 5.74
CA PRO A 4 13.74 -11.61 4.77
C PRO A 4 13.45 -11.00 3.39
N ASN A 5 14.50 -10.67 2.62
CA ASN A 5 14.30 -10.01 1.32
C ASN A 5 13.57 -10.90 0.29
N PHE A 6 13.77 -12.22 0.33
CA PHE A 6 13.20 -13.14 -0.66
C PHE A 6 11.67 -13.29 -0.55
N VAL A 7 11.07 -12.92 0.58
CA VAL A 7 9.60 -12.93 0.75
C VAL A 7 8.93 -11.61 0.32
N LEU A 8 9.71 -10.60 -0.09
CA LEU A 8 9.24 -9.30 -0.57
C LEU A 8 9.80 -9.02 -1.98
N PRO A 9 9.41 -9.81 -3.01
CA PRO A 9 10.05 -9.79 -4.32
C PRO A 9 9.67 -8.59 -5.20
N HIS A 10 8.55 -7.93 -4.91
CA HIS A 10 8.01 -6.88 -5.76
C HIS A 10 8.53 -5.49 -5.38
N ALA A 11 8.38 -4.57 -6.33
CA ALA A 11 8.48 -3.14 -6.09
C ALA A 11 7.14 -2.47 -6.41
N VAL A 12 6.79 -1.43 -5.65
CA VAL A 12 5.63 -0.57 -5.91
C VAL A 12 6.06 0.88 -5.93
N ALA A 13 5.41 1.71 -6.74
CA ALA A 13 5.61 3.15 -6.74
C ALA A 13 4.50 3.82 -5.95
N VAL A 14 4.86 4.61 -4.93
CA VAL A 14 3.92 5.31 -4.06
C VAL A 14 4.01 6.80 -4.35
N ARG A 15 2.89 7.43 -4.67
CA ARG A 15 2.75 8.89 -4.65
C ARG A 15 2.07 9.26 -3.34
N PRO A 16 2.82 9.78 -2.34
CA PRO A 16 2.28 10.05 -1.02
C PRO A 16 1.19 11.11 -1.09
N TYR A 17 0.05 10.87 -0.45
CA TYR A 17 -0.97 11.89 -0.31
C TYR A 17 -0.48 13.00 0.65
N LEU A 18 -0.55 14.25 0.20
CA LEU A 18 -0.13 15.44 0.95
C LEU A 18 -1.29 16.22 1.56
N GLY A 19 -2.54 15.83 1.24
CA GLY A 19 -3.75 16.51 1.68
C GLY A 19 -4.49 17.21 0.54
N PRO A 20 -5.61 17.88 0.86
CA PRO A 20 -6.39 18.63 -0.11
C PRO A 20 -5.69 19.95 -0.49
N GLY A 21 -5.80 20.33 -1.76
CA GLY A 21 -5.36 21.61 -2.29
C GLY A 21 -6.48 22.37 -3.01
N PRO A 22 -6.20 23.59 -3.52
CA PRO A 22 -7.23 24.46 -4.13
C PRO A 22 -7.98 23.84 -5.32
N TYR A 23 -7.37 22.86 -5.99
CA TYR A 23 -7.91 22.19 -7.17
C TYR A 23 -8.13 20.69 -6.97
N GLY A 24 -8.19 20.23 -5.72
CA GLY A 24 -8.32 18.83 -5.34
C GLY A 24 -7.08 18.26 -4.66
N ASP A 25 -7.04 16.94 -4.53
CA ASP A 25 -6.02 16.21 -3.80
C ASP A 25 -4.59 16.43 -4.33
N VAL A 26 -3.66 16.70 -3.41
CA VAL A 26 -2.24 16.93 -3.71
C VAL A 26 -1.45 15.67 -3.37
N PHE A 27 -0.55 15.29 -4.29
CA PHE A 27 0.33 14.13 -4.13
C PHE A 27 1.78 14.55 -4.30
N GLY A 28 2.66 13.97 -3.49
CA GLY A 28 4.09 14.18 -3.58
C GLY A 28 4.74 13.42 -4.74
N ASP A 29 6.06 13.56 -4.83
CA ASP A 29 6.87 12.84 -5.80
C ASP A 29 6.77 11.32 -5.60
N PRO A 30 6.80 10.53 -6.69
CA PRO A 30 6.75 9.08 -6.60
C PRO A 30 7.99 8.52 -5.91
N VAL A 31 7.76 7.70 -4.87
CA VAL A 31 8.78 6.97 -4.12
C VAL A 31 8.66 5.48 -4.42
N VAL A 32 9.76 4.83 -4.79
CA VAL A 32 9.77 3.39 -5.08
C VAL A 32 10.06 2.59 -3.81
N VAL A 33 9.09 1.78 -3.39
CA VAL A 33 9.23 0.81 -2.31
C VAL A 33 9.68 -0.53 -2.91
N ARG A 34 10.98 -0.83 -2.79
CA ARG A 34 11.64 -1.99 -3.44
C ARG A 34 11.46 -3.34 -2.73
N ARG A 35 10.78 -3.35 -1.59
CA ARG A 35 10.57 -4.54 -0.76
C ARG A 35 9.09 -4.63 -0.43
N ALA A 36 8.35 -5.14 -1.39
CA ALA A 36 6.91 -5.35 -1.27
C ALA A 36 6.53 -6.78 -1.65
N PHE A 37 5.47 -7.27 -1.05
CA PHE A 37 4.73 -8.44 -1.50
C PHE A 37 3.32 -7.95 -1.87
N VAL A 38 2.87 -8.24 -3.08
CA VAL A 38 1.60 -7.76 -3.64
C VAL A 38 0.73 -8.98 -3.80
N GLU A 39 -0.47 -8.93 -3.23
CA GLU A 39 -1.45 -10.01 -3.27
C GLU A 39 -2.77 -9.46 -3.80
N ASP A 40 -3.16 -9.90 -5.00
CA ASP A 40 -4.44 -9.55 -5.62
C ASP A 40 -5.49 -10.57 -5.15
N ARG A 41 -6.36 -10.14 -4.23
CA ARG A 41 -7.50 -10.93 -3.76
C ARG A 41 -8.66 -10.00 -3.43
N ARG A 42 -9.79 -10.19 -4.12
CA ARG A 42 -11.04 -9.46 -3.89
C ARG A 42 -11.63 -9.77 -2.51
N ARG A 43 -11.92 -8.73 -1.72
CA ARG A 43 -12.54 -8.80 -0.39
C ARG A 43 -13.30 -7.51 -0.09
N LEU A 44 -14.38 -7.59 0.68
CA LEU A 44 -15.04 -6.40 1.24
C LEU A 44 -14.22 -5.86 2.42
N VAL A 45 -13.95 -4.56 2.42
CA VAL A 45 -13.24 -3.83 3.50
C VAL A 45 -13.94 -2.52 3.80
N ARG A 46 -13.64 -1.89 4.94
CA ARG A 46 -14.17 -0.56 5.27
C ARG A 46 -13.20 0.55 4.84
N SER A 47 -13.73 1.60 4.23
CA SER A 47 -12.98 2.81 3.86
C SER A 47 -12.64 3.65 5.10
N PRO A 48 -11.74 4.66 4.97
CA PRO A 48 -11.48 5.62 6.05
C PRO A 48 -12.74 6.34 6.56
N ASP A 49 -13.71 6.57 5.67
CA ASP A 49 -14.98 7.24 5.98
C ASP A 49 -16.06 6.26 6.51
N GLY A 50 -15.74 4.96 6.62
CA GLY A 50 -16.60 3.92 7.19
C GLY A 50 -17.47 3.17 6.20
N GLU A 51 -17.37 3.45 4.90
CA GLU A 51 -18.16 2.80 3.84
C GLU A 51 -17.61 1.40 3.49
N GLU A 52 -18.47 0.47 3.05
CA GLU A 52 -18.03 -0.81 2.51
C GLU A 52 -17.50 -0.65 1.08
N VAL A 53 -16.23 -0.99 0.88
CA VAL A 53 -15.52 -0.90 -0.40
C VAL A 53 -14.96 -2.27 -0.76
N VAL A 54 -15.05 -2.65 -2.03
CA VAL A 54 -14.34 -3.83 -2.52
C VAL A 54 -12.86 -3.47 -2.63
N SER A 55 -12.03 -4.13 -1.83
CA SER A 55 -10.58 -4.11 -1.97
C SER A 55 -10.17 -5.23 -2.91
N GLU A 56 -9.41 -4.90 -3.95
CA GLU A 56 -8.84 -5.89 -4.84
C GLU A 56 -7.42 -6.33 -4.43
N THR A 57 -6.72 -5.58 -3.56
CA THR A 57 -5.26 -5.77 -3.39
C THR A 57 -4.77 -5.47 -1.99
N THR A 58 -3.86 -6.32 -1.50
CA THR A 58 -3.09 -6.09 -0.28
C THR A 58 -1.61 -6.05 -0.61
N VAL A 59 -0.91 -5.05 -0.10
CA VAL A 59 0.54 -4.92 -0.23
C VAL A 59 1.17 -4.98 1.16
N ARG A 60 2.15 -5.86 1.33
CA ARG A 60 2.96 -5.99 2.55
C ARG A 60 4.35 -5.44 2.30
N THR A 61 4.83 -4.58 3.19
CA THR A 61 6.16 -3.96 3.07
C THR A 61 6.84 -3.83 4.43
N ARG A 62 8.02 -3.20 4.47
CA ARG A 62 8.75 -2.96 5.70
C ARG A 62 7.96 -2.03 6.61
N ARG A 63 7.96 -2.32 7.91
CA ARG A 63 7.31 -1.50 8.95
C ARG A 63 7.70 -0.02 8.92
N ASN A 64 8.90 0.30 8.43
CA ASN A 64 9.45 1.66 8.44
C ASN A 64 9.06 2.49 7.21
N GLU A 65 8.39 1.89 6.22
CA GLU A 65 7.86 2.65 5.08
C GLU A 65 6.76 3.61 5.56
N ARG A 66 6.72 4.80 4.97
CA ARG A 66 5.72 5.82 5.27
C ARG A 66 4.78 5.96 4.09
N ILE A 67 3.60 5.34 4.22
CA ILE A 67 2.58 5.34 3.18
C ILE A 67 1.29 5.88 3.81
N PRO A 68 0.99 7.19 3.63
CA PRO A 68 -0.23 7.79 4.14
C PRO A 68 -1.51 7.17 3.54
N LEU A 69 -2.61 7.19 4.29
CA LEU A 69 -3.95 6.93 3.75
C LEU A 69 -4.25 7.89 2.59
N GLY A 70 -4.99 7.41 1.58
CA GLY A 70 -5.29 8.16 0.36
C GLY A 70 -4.14 8.21 -0.65
N SER A 71 -2.93 7.73 -0.31
CA SER A 71 -1.82 7.69 -1.28
C SER A 71 -2.15 6.84 -2.49
N LYS A 72 -1.58 7.19 -3.65
CA LYS A 72 -1.72 6.40 -4.87
C LYS A 72 -0.56 5.42 -4.99
N VAL A 73 -0.87 4.15 -5.20
CA VAL A 73 0.12 3.07 -5.30
C VAL A 73 0.00 2.40 -6.65
N THR A 74 1.09 2.42 -7.42
CA THR A 74 1.23 1.65 -8.65
C THR A 74 1.84 0.29 -8.32
N VAL A 75 1.09 -0.78 -8.61
CA VAL A 75 1.48 -2.17 -8.39
C VAL A 75 1.83 -2.85 -9.73
N TRP A 76 2.55 -3.97 -9.65
CA TRP A 76 2.91 -4.80 -10.82
C TRP A 76 3.60 -4.03 -11.96
N GLN A 77 4.38 -3.01 -11.59
CA GLN A 77 5.02 -2.09 -12.52
C GLN A 77 5.85 -2.82 -13.58
N GLY A 78 5.69 -2.45 -14.84
CA GLY A 78 6.37 -3.06 -15.99
C GLY A 78 5.78 -4.40 -16.45
N THR A 79 4.64 -4.83 -15.92
CA THR A 79 3.94 -6.06 -16.33
C THR A 79 2.56 -5.73 -16.91
N PRO A 80 1.90 -6.67 -17.62
CA PRO A 80 0.52 -6.47 -18.10
C PRO A 80 -0.52 -6.21 -16.99
N HIS A 81 -0.19 -6.49 -15.72
CA HIS A 81 -1.07 -6.27 -14.57
C HIS A 81 -0.84 -4.91 -13.89
N GLU A 82 0.01 -4.05 -14.46
CA GLU A 82 0.30 -2.73 -13.93
C GLU A 82 -1.00 -1.91 -13.78
N ARG A 83 -1.21 -1.39 -12.57
CA ARG A 83 -2.33 -0.49 -12.27
C ARG A 83 -2.02 0.37 -11.07
N THR A 84 -2.75 1.48 -10.95
CA THR A 84 -2.67 2.38 -9.80
C THR A 84 -3.97 2.34 -9.03
N ALA A 85 -3.87 2.18 -7.72
CA ALA A 85 -5.01 2.14 -6.79
C ALA A 85 -4.75 3.01 -5.56
N THR A 86 -5.81 3.31 -4.81
CA THR A 86 -5.75 4.21 -3.66
C THR A 86 -5.63 3.42 -2.37
N VAL A 87 -4.76 3.87 -1.46
CA VAL A 87 -4.61 3.29 -0.12
C VAL A 87 -5.82 3.64 0.74
N ILE A 88 -6.55 2.62 1.19
CA ILE A 88 -7.75 2.77 2.02
C ILE A 88 -7.54 2.34 3.46
N THR A 89 -6.61 1.42 3.72
CA THR A 89 -6.20 1.07 5.08
C THR A 89 -4.70 0.92 5.17
N VAL A 90 -4.15 1.24 6.35
CA VAL A 90 -2.74 1.07 6.70
C VAL A 90 -2.69 0.45 8.08
N SER A 91 -2.13 -0.75 8.19
CA SER A 91 -2.04 -1.51 9.43
C SER A 91 -0.59 -1.87 9.72
N VAL A 92 -0.15 -1.59 10.94
CA VAL A 92 1.14 -2.06 11.45
C VAL A 92 0.91 -3.40 12.12
N LEU A 93 1.43 -4.47 11.53
CA LEU A 93 1.44 -5.78 12.15
C LEU A 93 2.78 -5.93 12.86
N ASP A 94 2.75 -5.83 14.18
CA ASP A 94 3.91 -5.99 15.05
C ASP A 94 3.69 -7.19 15.96
N HIS A 95 4.62 -8.13 15.96
CA HIS A 95 4.49 -9.35 16.74
C HIS A 95 5.82 -9.73 17.39
N PRO A 96 5.85 -10.07 18.70
CA PRO A 96 7.09 -10.30 19.43
C PRO A 96 7.90 -11.49 18.90
N SER A 97 7.23 -12.51 18.34
CA SER A 97 7.87 -13.72 17.80
C SER A 97 7.69 -13.91 16.29
N SER A 98 7.14 -12.91 15.58
CA SER A 98 6.99 -12.95 14.12
C SER A 98 7.56 -11.69 13.46
N TRP A 99 7.46 -11.59 12.14
CA TRP A 99 7.97 -10.44 11.40
C TRP A 99 7.02 -9.26 11.50
N SER A 100 7.59 -8.12 11.85
CA SER A 100 6.91 -6.84 11.88
C SER A 100 6.90 -6.24 10.48
N HIS A 101 5.72 -5.96 9.96
CA HIS A 101 5.52 -5.43 8.61
C HIS A 101 4.35 -4.47 8.57
N LEU A 102 4.30 -3.69 7.50
CA LEU A 102 3.20 -2.79 7.21
C LEU A 102 2.32 -3.47 6.16
N GLU A 103 1.02 -3.55 6.41
CA GLU A 103 0.02 -4.04 5.46
C GLU A 103 -0.83 -2.84 5.00
N ILE A 104 -0.85 -2.57 3.70
CA ILE A 104 -1.76 -1.60 3.09
C ILE A 104 -2.79 -2.32 2.23
N THR A 105 -4.02 -1.84 2.30
CA THR A 105 -5.10 -2.30 1.44
C THR A 105 -5.39 -1.23 0.39
N LEU A 106 -5.58 -1.66 -0.85
CA LEU A 106 -5.90 -0.81 -1.97
C LEU A 106 -7.34 -1.09 -2.43
N THR A 107 -7.99 -0.05 -2.97
CA THR A 107 -9.26 -0.18 -3.72
C THR A 107 -9.08 -1.09 -4.93
#